data_AF-A0AA36BHL2-F1
#
_entry.id   AF-A0AA36BHL2-F1
#
_cell.length_a   1.000
_cell.length_b   1.000
_cell.length_c   1.000
_cell.angle_alpha   90.00
_cell.angle_beta   90.00
_cell.angle_gamma   90.00
#
_symmetry.space_group_name_H-M   'P 1'
#
loop_
_entity.id
_entity.type
_entity.pdbx_description
1 polymer ?
#
loop_
_entity_poly.entity_id
_entity_poly.type
_entity_poly.pdbx_seq_one_letter_code
_entity_poly.pdbx_strand_id
1 'polypeptide(L)'
;MHLNELKMTSIEIQFNSIHLVKWTNMSNTEAFWLEVLEYKDANGGNPFRDVANFAINLLILPNSNAEVERLFSSMGAIKSKLKNKIHLPMLRSILSIKYGLKRCGKYCKNFDIPKHITNKIGTLNVYRSQNLDTAAESDQISDIQEIISQC
;
A
#
# COMPACT_ATOMS: atom_id res chain seq x y z
N MET A 1 12.32 24.36 23.26
CA MET A 1 11.88 23.16 24.01
C MET A 1 10.39 23.22 24.38
N HIS A 2 9.86 24.36 24.85
CA HIS A 2 8.44 24.52 25.24
C HIS A 2 7.35 24.23 24.19
N LEU A 3 7.63 24.37 22.90
CA LEU A 3 6.64 24.11 21.83
C LEU A 3 6.24 22.62 21.74
N ASN A 4 7.09 21.70 22.19
CA ASN A 4 6.81 20.27 22.13
C ASN A 4 5.96 19.80 23.33
N GLU A 5 6.15 20.41 24.50
CA GLU A 5 5.39 20.09 25.71
C GLU A 5 3.93 20.46 25.57
N LEU A 6 3.62 21.67 25.06
CA LEU A 6 2.24 22.11 24.85
C LEU A 6 1.49 21.23 23.83
N LYS A 7 2.17 20.76 22.78
CA LYS A 7 1.57 19.84 21.81
C LYS A 7 1.31 18.47 22.42
N MET A 8 2.23 17.97 23.24
CA MET A 8 2.08 16.68 23.91
C MET A 8 0.91 16.68 24.89
N THR A 9 0.77 17.73 25.70
CA THR A 9 -0.38 17.91 26.60
C THR A 9 -1.70 18.01 25.83
N SER A 10 -1.73 18.70 24.69
CA SER A 10 -2.92 18.75 23.83
C SER A 10 -3.34 17.36 23.33
N ILE A 11 -2.38 16.55 22.86
CA ILE A 11 -2.64 15.18 22.38
C ILE A 11 -3.15 14.29 23.52
N GLU A 12 -2.58 14.41 24.72
CA GLU A 12 -3.04 13.67 25.90
C GLU A 12 -4.48 14.03 26.28
N ILE A 13 -4.84 15.32 26.25
CA ILE A 13 -6.21 15.78 26.51
C ILE A 13 -7.17 15.23 25.44
N GLN A 14 -6.78 15.28 24.16
CA GLN A 14 -7.57 14.73 23.06
C GLN A 14 -7.80 13.23 23.28
N PHE A 15 -6.75 12.47 23.57
CA PHE A 15 -6.83 11.02 23.80
C PHE A 15 -7.73 10.69 25.00
N ASN A 16 -7.53 11.41 26.11
CA ASN A 16 -8.38 11.27 27.29
C ASN A 16 -9.83 11.67 27.01
N SER A 17 -10.14 12.46 25.99
CA SER A 17 -11.51 12.86 25.69
C SER A 17 -12.22 11.91 24.72
N ILE A 18 -11.50 10.99 24.06
CA ILE A 18 -12.08 10.05 23.08
C ILE A 18 -13.14 9.15 23.73
N HIS A 19 -12.95 8.74 24.98
CA HIS A 19 -13.91 7.85 25.67
C HIS A 19 -15.24 8.53 26.04
N LEU A 20 -15.30 9.86 25.97
CA LEU A 20 -16.51 10.63 26.28
C LEU A 20 -17.53 10.58 25.13
N VAL A 21 -17.08 10.28 23.93
CA VAL A 21 -17.91 10.15 22.73
C VAL A 21 -18.30 8.69 22.54
N LYS A 22 -19.58 8.46 22.17
CA LYS A 22 -20.06 7.11 21.80
C LYS A 22 -19.71 6.84 20.33
N TRP A 23 -18.90 5.81 20.11
CA TRP A 23 -18.47 5.36 18.79
C TRP A 23 -19.34 4.22 18.29
N THR A 24 -19.58 4.18 16.98
CA THR A 24 -20.40 3.15 16.34
C THR A 24 -19.57 1.91 15.99
N ASN A 25 -18.32 2.09 15.56
CA ASN A 25 -17.45 1.00 15.13
C ASN A 25 -16.40 0.64 16.19
N MET A 26 -16.77 -0.16 17.20
CA MET A 26 -15.82 -0.63 18.23
C MET A 26 -15.13 -1.97 17.90
N SER A 27 -15.59 -2.69 16.87
CA SER A 27 -15.10 -4.03 16.54
C SER A 27 -13.90 -4.03 15.58
N ASN A 28 -13.78 -3.01 14.74
CA ASN A 28 -12.72 -2.88 13.75
C ASN A 28 -11.88 -1.63 14.03
N THR A 29 -10.62 -1.82 14.39
CA THR A 29 -9.66 -0.75 14.68
C THR A 29 -9.49 0.24 13.53
N GLU A 30 -9.48 -0.23 12.27
CA GLU A 30 -9.35 0.66 11.10
C GLU A 30 -10.59 1.55 10.95
N ALA A 31 -11.77 0.95 10.99
CA ALA A 31 -13.04 1.67 10.89
C ALA A 31 -13.23 2.66 12.05
N PHE A 32 -12.79 2.27 13.26
CA PHE A 32 -12.80 3.13 14.44
C PHE A 32 -11.99 4.40 14.22
N TRP A 33 -10.71 4.28 13.85
CA TRP A 33 -9.85 5.45 13.70
C TRP A 33 -10.21 6.32 12.50
N LEU A 34 -10.82 5.74 11.46
CA LEU A 34 -11.45 6.49 10.37
C LEU A 34 -12.65 7.31 10.87
N GLU A 35 -13.53 6.71 11.69
CA GLU A 35 -14.66 7.41 12.32
C GLU A 35 -14.19 8.56 13.22
N VAL A 36 -13.13 8.36 14.01
CA VAL A 36 -12.53 9.41 14.84
C VAL A 36 -11.90 10.53 13.99
N LEU A 37 -11.33 10.21 12.82
CA LEU A 37 -10.77 11.19 11.90
C LEU A 37 -11.87 12.02 11.20
N GLU A 38 -13.01 11.41 10.90
CA GLU A 38 -14.14 12.07 10.25
C GLU A 38 -15.07 12.81 11.23
N TYR A 39 -14.90 12.56 12.55
CA TYR A 39 -15.69 13.20 13.58
C TYR A 39 -15.62 14.73 13.51
N LYS A 40 -16.80 15.38 13.55
CA LYS A 40 -16.94 16.83 13.58
C LYS A 40 -17.72 17.24 14.81
N ASP A 41 -17.16 18.18 15.55
CA ASP A 41 -17.83 18.82 16.67
C ASP A 41 -18.90 19.82 16.17
N ALA A 42 -19.73 20.34 17.07
CA ALA A 42 -20.75 21.35 16.82
C ALA A 42 -20.20 22.60 16.12
N ASN A 43 -18.90 22.88 16.30
CA ASN A 43 -18.19 23.98 15.67
C ASN A 43 -17.56 23.64 14.28
N GLY A 44 -17.85 22.45 13.74
CA GLY A 44 -17.38 21.97 12.43
C GLY A 44 -15.91 21.53 12.37
N GLY A 45 -15.16 21.66 13.48
CA GLY A 45 -13.79 21.19 13.60
C GLY A 45 -13.69 19.75 14.13
N ASN A 46 -12.59 19.06 13.84
CA ASN A 46 -12.28 17.78 14.46
C ASN A 46 -11.33 17.97 15.67
N PRO A 47 -11.80 17.82 16.91
CA PRO A 47 -10.96 17.94 18.10
C PRO A 47 -9.96 16.80 18.28
N PHE A 48 -10.14 15.65 17.60
CA PHE A 48 -9.31 14.45 17.74
C PHE A 48 -8.34 14.24 16.57
N ARG A 49 -8.21 15.22 15.68
CA ARG A 49 -7.49 15.07 14.41
C ARG A 49 -6.04 14.61 14.59
N ASP A 50 -5.35 15.15 15.60
CA ASP A 50 -3.92 14.85 15.80
C ASP A 50 -3.73 13.43 16.34
N VAL A 51 -4.57 13.00 17.29
CA VAL A 51 -4.56 11.62 17.81
C VAL A 51 -4.96 10.62 16.74
N ALA A 52 -5.99 10.92 15.94
CA ALA A 52 -6.44 10.06 14.86
C ALA A 52 -5.35 9.87 13.80
N ASN A 53 -4.71 10.97 13.37
CA ASN A 53 -3.58 10.90 12.44
C ASN A 53 -2.40 10.09 13.01
N PHE A 54 -2.07 10.28 14.29
CA PHE A 54 -1.02 9.50 14.93
C PHE A 54 -1.36 8.00 14.96
N ALA A 55 -2.58 7.64 15.34
CA ALA A 55 -3.03 6.25 15.38
C ALA A 55 -3.03 5.61 13.98
N ILE A 56 -3.53 6.31 12.95
CA ILE A 56 -3.50 5.82 11.57
C ILE A 56 -2.05 5.64 11.10
N ASN A 57 -1.17 6.60 11.37
CA ASN A 57 0.25 6.50 11.04
C ASN A 57 0.95 5.34 11.77
N LEU A 58 0.50 4.98 12.96
CA LEU A 58 0.99 3.82 13.69
C LEU A 58 0.45 2.51 13.08
N LEU A 59 -0.81 2.49 12.63
CA LEU A 59 -1.46 1.31 12.06
C LEU A 59 -0.95 0.95 10.66
N ILE A 60 -0.47 1.92 9.88
CA ILE A 60 0.18 1.65 8.58
C ILE A 60 1.57 1.02 8.73
N LEU A 61 2.18 1.11 9.91
CA LEU A 61 3.49 0.51 10.11
C LEU A 61 3.34 -1.02 10.07
N PRO A 62 4.11 -1.71 9.21
CA PRO A 62 4.08 -3.16 9.14
C PRO A 62 4.57 -3.71 10.47
N ASN A 63 3.63 -4.09 11.33
CA ASN A 63 3.90 -4.37 12.73
C ASN A 63 4.52 -5.77 12.96
N SER A 64 4.97 -6.46 11.91
CA SER A 64 5.49 -7.82 12.05
C SER A 64 6.49 -8.23 10.97
N ASN A 65 7.56 -8.90 11.41
CA ASN A 65 8.46 -9.68 10.56
C ASN A 65 7.70 -10.74 9.73
N ALA A 66 6.49 -11.13 10.14
CA ALA A 66 5.66 -12.10 9.43
C ALA A 66 5.32 -11.69 7.98
N GLU A 67 5.13 -10.40 7.69
CA GLU A 67 4.87 -9.95 6.31
C GLU A 67 6.13 -10.06 5.42
N VAL A 68 7.30 -9.83 6.01
CA VAL A 68 8.59 -10.04 5.36
C VAL A 68 8.83 -11.54 5.13
N GLU A 69 8.55 -12.39 6.11
CA GLU A 69 8.63 -13.86 5.96
C GLU A 69 7.65 -14.37 4.89
N ARG A 70 6.44 -13.80 4.82
CA ARG A 70 5.45 -14.11 3.78
C ARG A 70 5.92 -13.71 2.40
N LEU A 71 6.61 -12.58 2.28
CA LEU A 71 7.28 -12.14 1.05
C LEU A 71 8.38 -13.13 0.65
N PHE A 72 9.23 -13.54 1.59
CA PHE A 72 10.28 -14.51 1.35
C PHE A 72 9.73 -15.89 0.96
N SER A 73 8.65 -16.34 1.58
CA SER A 73 7.95 -17.57 1.19
C SER A 73 7.41 -17.47 -0.24
N SER A 74 6.78 -16.35 -0.61
CA SER A 74 6.34 -16.09 -1.98
C SER A 74 7.51 -16.05 -2.97
N MET A 75 8.63 -15.46 -2.59
CA MET A 75 9.86 -15.43 -3.38
C MET A 75 10.44 -16.84 -3.56
N GLY A 76 10.41 -17.68 -2.52
CA GLY A 76 10.81 -19.09 -2.58
C GLY A 76 9.92 -19.91 -3.52
N ALA A 77 8.61 -19.65 -3.56
CA ALA A 77 7.71 -20.29 -4.52
C ALA A 77 8.02 -19.89 -5.97
N ILE A 78 8.40 -18.63 -6.23
CA ILE A 78 8.80 -18.15 -7.56
C ILE A 78 10.16 -18.73 -7.97
N LYS A 79 11.12 -18.73 -7.04
CA LYS A 79 12.41 -19.42 -7.17
C LYS A 79 12.27 -20.90 -6.83
N SER A 80 11.44 -21.61 -7.59
CA SER A 80 11.37 -23.07 -7.46
C SER A 80 12.72 -23.72 -7.86
N LYS A 81 12.93 -24.97 -7.46
CA LYS A 81 14.19 -25.71 -7.75
C LYS A 81 14.58 -25.71 -9.24
N LEU A 82 13.60 -25.64 -10.14
CA LEU A 82 13.79 -25.57 -11.60
C LEU A 82 14.09 -24.15 -12.13
N LYS A 83 13.75 -23.11 -11.37
CA LYS A 83 13.87 -21.69 -11.73
C LYS A 83 14.80 -20.93 -10.77
N ASN A 84 15.88 -21.55 -10.33
CA ASN A 84 16.80 -20.93 -9.36
C ASN A 84 17.66 -19.79 -9.97
N LYS A 85 17.72 -19.69 -11.31
CA LYS A 85 18.47 -18.66 -12.05
C LYS A 85 17.57 -17.54 -12.60
N ILE A 86 16.63 -17.01 -11.81
CA ILE A 86 15.87 -15.81 -12.19
C ILE A 86 16.70 -14.57 -11.83
N HIS A 87 16.91 -13.68 -12.81
CA HIS A 87 17.60 -12.41 -12.60
C HIS A 87 16.77 -11.46 -11.69
N LEU A 88 17.44 -10.65 -10.87
CA LEU A 88 16.80 -9.80 -9.86
C LEU A 88 15.69 -8.86 -10.39
N PRO A 89 15.86 -8.09 -11.49
CA PRO A 89 14.80 -7.27 -12.06
C PRO A 89 13.56 -8.08 -12.45
N MET A 90 13.75 -9.26 -13.07
CA MET A 90 12.62 -10.12 -13.44
C MET A 90 11.87 -10.63 -12.20
N LEU A 91 12.60 -11.01 -11.15
CA LEU A 91 12.00 -11.40 -9.89
C LEU A 91 11.19 -10.27 -9.25
N ARG A 92 11.74 -9.04 -9.24
CA ARG A 92 11.07 -7.85 -8.75
C ARG A 92 9.78 -7.59 -9.53
N SER A 93 9.83 -7.62 -10.86
CA SER A 93 8.64 -7.43 -11.70
C SER A 93 7.54 -8.47 -11.41
N ILE A 94 7.90 -9.74 -11.28
CA ILE A 94 6.94 -10.82 -10.97
C ILE A 94 6.29 -10.60 -9.59
N LEU A 95 7.09 -10.24 -8.58
CA LEU A 95 6.58 -9.94 -7.24
C LEU A 95 5.65 -8.73 -7.29
N SER A 96 6.07 -7.63 -7.93
CA SER A 96 5.26 -6.41 -8.07
C SER A 96 3.90 -6.70 -8.72
N ILE A 97 3.87 -7.47 -9.82
CA ILE A 97 2.62 -7.85 -10.48
C ILE A 97 1.74 -8.70 -9.54
N LYS A 98 2.32 -9.72 -8.88
CA LYS A 98 1.57 -10.61 -7.98
C LYS A 98 0.91 -9.84 -6.84
N TYR A 99 1.66 -8.95 -6.17
CA TYR A 99 1.13 -8.17 -5.06
C TYR A 99 0.21 -7.03 -5.52
N GLY A 100 0.49 -6.43 -6.68
CA GLY A 100 -0.40 -5.43 -7.30
C GLY A 100 -1.78 -6.02 -7.60
N LEU A 101 -1.84 -7.17 -8.27
CA LEU A 101 -3.10 -7.87 -8.55
C LEU A 101 -3.84 -8.27 -7.27
N LYS A 102 -3.10 -8.74 -6.25
CA LYS A 102 -3.66 -9.08 -4.94
C LYS A 102 -4.30 -7.86 -4.26
N ARG A 103 -3.67 -6.68 -4.32
CA ARG A 103 -4.22 -5.43 -3.76
C ARG A 103 -5.54 -5.06 -4.43
N CYS A 104 -5.64 -5.26 -5.74
CA CYS A 104 -6.85 -5.00 -6.51
C CYS A 104 -7.92 -6.10 -6.39
N GLY A 105 -7.71 -7.14 -5.59
CA GLY A 105 -8.61 -8.28 -5.48
C GLY A 105 -8.75 -9.11 -6.77
N LYS A 106 -7.87 -8.91 -7.75
CA LYS A 106 -7.89 -9.60 -9.05
C LYS A 106 -6.96 -10.82 -9.02
N TYR A 107 -7.41 -11.90 -9.64
CA TYR A 107 -6.63 -13.12 -9.84
C TYR A 107 -6.39 -13.33 -11.33
N CYS A 108 -5.49 -14.26 -11.69
CA CYS A 108 -5.20 -14.60 -13.09
C CYS A 108 -6.44 -15.00 -13.93
N LYS A 109 -7.55 -15.35 -13.26
CA LYS A 109 -8.82 -15.73 -13.89
C LYS A 109 -9.73 -14.54 -14.18
N ASN A 110 -9.56 -13.43 -13.46
CA ASN A 110 -10.45 -12.27 -13.45
C ASN A 110 -9.74 -11.00 -13.96
N PHE A 111 -8.47 -11.12 -14.33
CA PHE A 111 -7.67 -10.01 -14.82
C PHE A 111 -7.73 -9.95 -16.35
N ASP A 112 -8.46 -8.96 -16.86
CA ASP A 112 -8.47 -8.65 -18.29
C ASP A 112 -7.25 -7.80 -18.64
N ILE A 113 -6.42 -8.32 -19.54
CA ILE A 113 -5.22 -7.63 -20.01
C ILE A 113 -5.66 -6.46 -20.91
N PRO A 114 -5.16 -5.23 -20.68
CA PRO A 114 -5.46 -4.09 -21.54
C PRO A 114 -5.16 -4.39 -23.02
N LYS A 115 -6.10 -4.03 -23.91
CA LYS A 115 -6.02 -4.33 -25.36
C LYS A 115 -4.75 -3.79 -26.02
N HIS A 116 -4.23 -2.67 -25.53
CA HIS A 116 -3.00 -2.08 -26.05
C HIS A 116 -1.75 -2.93 -25.75
N ILE A 117 -1.77 -3.70 -24.65
CA ILE A 117 -0.71 -4.67 -24.32
C ILE A 117 -0.88 -5.92 -25.16
N THR A 118 -2.10 -6.45 -25.30
CA THR A 118 -2.34 -7.66 -26.11
C THR A 118 -1.89 -7.48 -27.55
N ASN A 119 -2.06 -6.27 -28.12
CA ASN A 119 -1.60 -5.94 -29.47
C ASN A 119 -0.07 -5.91 -29.61
N LYS A 120 0.65 -5.68 -28.50
CA LYS A 120 2.13 -5.69 -28.47
C LYS A 120 2.69 -7.10 -28.28
N ILE A 121 1.94 -8.02 -27.67
CA ILE A 121 2.35 -9.42 -27.47
C ILE A 121 2.55 -10.08 -28.85
N GLY A 122 3.75 -10.63 -29.08
CA GLY A 122 4.13 -11.25 -30.36
C GLY A 122 4.83 -10.30 -31.34
N THR A 123 4.90 -8.99 -31.05
CA THR A 123 5.71 -8.04 -31.83
C THR A 123 7.16 -8.05 -31.35
N LEU A 124 8.13 -8.00 -32.27
CA LEU A 124 9.57 -8.02 -31.97
C LEU A 124 10.01 -6.88 -31.03
N ASN A 125 9.24 -5.78 -30.99
CA ASN A 125 9.47 -4.63 -30.12
C ASN A 125 9.44 -4.96 -28.62
N VAL A 126 8.72 -6.00 -28.19
CA VAL A 126 8.65 -6.42 -26.77
C VAL A 126 9.94 -7.11 -26.31
N TYR A 127 10.65 -7.75 -27.24
CA TYR A 127 11.88 -8.50 -26.96
C TYR A 127 13.14 -7.71 -27.27
N ARG A 128 13.01 -6.50 -27.81
CA ARG A 128 14.15 -5.62 -28.07
C ARG A 128 14.67 -5.12 -26.73
N SER A 129 15.73 -5.74 -26.24
CA SER A 129 16.48 -5.29 -25.08
C SER A 129 17.02 -3.89 -25.36
N GLN A 130 16.32 -2.87 -24.85
CA GLN A 130 16.89 -1.55 -24.72
C GLN A 130 18.05 -1.69 -23.72
N ASN A 131 19.26 -1.37 -24.16
CA ASN A 131 20.42 -1.29 -23.26
C ASN A 131 20.04 -0.31 -22.14
N LEU A 132 19.91 -0.84 -20.92
CA LEU A 132 19.55 -0.09 -19.73
C LEU A 132 20.78 0.67 -19.22
N ASP A 133 21.08 1.79 -19.88
CA ASP A 133 21.83 2.87 -19.27
C ASP A 133 20.84 4.02 -19.02
N THR A 134 20.44 4.16 -17.76
CA THR A 134 20.03 5.41 -17.09
C THR A 134 19.11 6.37 -17.88
N ALA A 135 17.79 6.09 -17.93
CA ALA A 135 16.74 7.11 -18.15
C ALA A 135 15.29 6.55 -18.17
N ALA A 136 15.05 5.24 -18.07
CA ALA A 136 13.73 4.62 -18.33
C ALA A 136 12.99 4.12 -17.07
N GLU A 137 13.16 4.78 -15.92
CA GLU A 137 12.37 4.46 -14.72
C GLU A 137 10.95 5.08 -14.76
N SER A 138 10.67 6.05 -15.64
CA SER A 138 9.34 6.69 -15.73
C SER A 138 8.27 5.82 -16.39
N ASP A 139 8.61 5.12 -17.47
CA ASP A 139 7.59 4.56 -18.39
C ASP A 139 7.09 3.16 -17.99
N GLN A 140 7.90 2.37 -17.25
CA GLN A 140 7.41 1.11 -16.69
C GLN A 140 6.64 1.30 -15.38
N ILE A 141 6.91 2.39 -14.68
CA ILE A 141 6.16 2.78 -13.48
C ILE A 141 4.79 3.32 -13.86
N SER A 142 4.65 4.05 -14.98
CA SER A 142 3.36 4.57 -15.44
C SER A 142 2.36 3.44 -15.78
N ASP A 143 2.79 2.38 -16.46
CA ASP A 143 1.91 1.27 -16.84
C ASP A 143 1.46 0.45 -15.61
N ILE A 144 2.34 0.30 -14.62
CA ILE A 144 2.00 -0.34 -13.33
C ILE A 144 1.11 0.58 -12.48
N GLN A 145 1.36 1.90 -12.50
CA GLN A 145 0.53 2.89 -11.83
C GLN A 145 -0.86 3.00 -12.45
N GLU A 146 -1.00 2.87 -13.76
CA GLU A 146 -2.29 2.86 -14.46
C GLU A 146 -3.13 1.64 -14.07
N ILE A 147 -2.49 0.47 -13.92
CA ILE A 147 -3.14 -0.75 -13.41
C ILE A 147 -3.52 -0.61 -11.94
N ILE A 148 -2.74 0.10 -11.12
CA ILE A 148 -3.04 0.36 -9.70
C ILE A 148 -4.11 1.45 -9.53
N SER A 149 -4.19 2.41 -10.46
CA SER A 149 -5.18 3.50 -10.47
C SER A 149 -6.60 3.02 -10.82
N GLN A 150 -6.71 1.86 -11.47
CA GLN A 150 -7.99 1.23 -11.84
C GLN A 150 -8.61 0.32 -10.74
N CYS A 151 -8.25 0.48 -9.46
CA CYS A 151 -8.63 -0.44 -8.37
C CYS A 151 -9.50 0.18 -7.24
#